data_AF-A0A821QVZ0-F1
#
_entry.id   AF-A0A821QVZ0-F1
#
_cell.length_a   1.000
_cell.length_b   1.000
_cell.length_c   1.000
_cell.angle_alpha   90.00
_cell.angle_beta   90.00
_cell.angle_gamma   90.00
#
_symmetry.space_group_name_H-M   'P 1'
#
loop_
_entity.id
_entity.type
_entity.pdbx_description
1 polymer ?
#
loop_
_entity_poly.entity_id
_entity_poly.type
_entity_poly.pdbx_seq_one_letter_code
_entity_poly.pdbx_strand_id
1 'polypeptide(L)'
;MKTVDSLNRQAFNGEQHQEHIMDRRTLARMMFIYNIVQFDLFIGSPCVDLPRSLDQNDDWVWSVYPRLFASFIYFWSRHKEILGPCTGNKCSEALVVDGHQKCRRRVCKAKEIEIKTDLFEKMIVGCCRTPLRYSKYCELHLHKHPETDNNKQKNSRELVISSHIRSWKTRRSQKEKHFGATGCCTSKARGDSYVRKCARSFGVIAAVTNCCIVTTFGEFFRTETLKEILQLLTNSIKVSGVVPKTAVYDDGCHLIEYLHKHIGKDLAETYAAKALSQIKFSVDRTYFRNHVGSWCRANMNPDKNPLLENINTQAAEQLFSWLKELDRNQH
;
A
#
# COMPACT_ATOMS: atom_id res chain seq x y z
N MET A 1 -22.34 35.93 18.18
CA MET A 1 -21.61 34.67 18.47
C MET A 1 -21.74 34.40 19.96
N LYS A 2 -22.45 33.34 20.36
CA LYS A 2 -22.33 32.86 21.75
C LYS A 2 -20.93 32.25 21.88
N THR A 3 -20.14 32.75 22.82
CA THR A 3 -18.81 32.20 23.11
C THR A 3 -18.96 30.73 23.53
N VAL A 4 -17.96 29.90 23.23
CA VAL A 4 -17.95 28.47 23.60
C VAL A 4 -18.28 28.28 25.10
N ASP A 5 -17.89 29.24 25.94
CA ASP A 5 -18.19 29.28 27.38
C ASP A 5 -19.69 29.35 27.71
N SER A 6 -20.50 29.99 26.87
CA SER A 6 -21.95 30.11 27.06
C SER A 6 -22.68 28.80 26.78
N LEU A 7 -22.20 28.00 25.81
CA LEU A 7 -22.79 26.70 25.49
C LEU A 7 -22.42 25.66 26.53
N ASN A 8 -21.16 25.68 26.99
CA ASN A 8 -20.71 24.79 28.07
C ASN A 8 -21.46 25.06 29.38
N ARG A 9 -21.66 26.33 29.78
CA ARG A 9 -22.42 26.64 31.01
C ARG A 9 -23.89 26.22 30.95
N GLN A 10 -24.53 26.27 29.78
CA GLN A 10 -25.91 25.79 29.63
C GLN A 10 -26.00 24.26 29.71
N ALA A 11 -25.00 23.53 29.19
CA ALA A 11 -24.94 22.08 29.29
C ALA A 11 -24.66 21.60 30.73
N PHE A 12 -23.87 22.34 31.51
CA PHE A 12 -23.58 22.00 32.91
C PHE A 12 -24.74 22.32 33.88
N ASN A 13 -25.55 23.34 33.60
CA ASN A 13 -26.60 23.80 34.52
C ASN A 13 -27.98 23.20 34.25
N GLY A 14 -28.22 22.64 33.06
CA GLY A 14 -29.39 21.81 32.81
C GLY A 14 -29.02 20.38 33.20
N GLU A 15 -29.77 19.74 34.10
CA GLU A 15 -29.58 18.39 34.64
C GLU A 15 -29.56 17.26 33.57
N GLN A 16 -28.75 17.37 32.52
CA GLN A 16 -28.55 16.37 31.47
C GLN A 16 -27.59 15.29 31.97
N HIS A 17 -27.94 14.64 33.07
CA HIS A 17 -27.20 13.51 33.63
C HIS A 17 -27.54 12.15 32.98
N GLN A 18 -27.85 12.16 31.68
CA GLN A 18 -27.62 10.97 30.86
C GLN A 18 -26.48 11.28 29.91
N GLU A 19 -25.26 11.20 30.44
CA GLU A 19 -24.09 10.94 29.62
C GLU A 19 -24.35 9.60 28.92
N HIS A 20 -24.90 9.66 27.70
CA HIS A 20 -24.82 8.52 26.81
C HIS A 20 -23.34 8.21 26.67
N ILE A 21 -22.90 7.12 27.31
CA ILE A 21 -21.53 6.63 27.24
C ILE A 21 -21.24 6.45 25.75
N MET A 22 -20.51 7.40 25.18
CA MET A 22 -20.10 7.34 23.79
C MET A 22 -19.11 6.19 23.69
N ASP A 23 -19.48 5.16 22.95
CA ASP A 23 -18.58 4.03 22.79
C ASP A 23 -17.31 4.49 22.05
N ARG A 24 -16.17 3.91 22.42
CA ARG A 24 -14.85 4.24 21.87
C ARG A 24 -14.80 4.18 20.34
N ARG A 25 -15.58 3.30 19.70
CA ARG A 25 -15.59 3.15 18.25
C ARG A 25 -16.33 4.31 17.59
N THR A 26 -17.41 4.79 18.19
CA THR A 26 -18.10 5.99 17.72
C THR A 26 -17.20 7.22 17.84
N LEU A 27 -16.50 7.41 18.96
CA LEU A 27 -15.53 8.51 19.10
C LEU A 27 -14.40 8.43 18.08
N ALA A 28 -13.81 7.24 17.87
CA ALA A 28 -12.75 7.05 16.88
C ALA A 28 -13.23 7.37 15.45
N ARG A 29 -14.48 7.01 15.11
CA ARG A 29 -15.10 7.36 13.83
C ARG A 29 -15.29 8.87 13.69
N MET A 30 -15.77 9.56 14.73
CA MET A 30 -15.92 11.01 14.74
C MET A 30 -14.57 11.71 14.51
N MET A 31 -13.52 11.28 15.21
CA MET A 31 -12.17 11.82 15.02
C MET A 31 -11.63 11.56 13.60
N PHE A 32 -11.91 10.39 13.04
CA PHE A 32 -11.53 10.06 11.68
C PHE A 32 -12.23 10.96 10.64
N ILE A 33 -13.54 11.16 10.78
CA ILE A 33 -14.31 12.07 9.93
C ILE A 33 -13.81 13.51 10.06
N TYR A 34 -13.55 13.96 11.28
CA TYR A 34 -12.98 15.28 11.54
C TYR A 34 -11.64 15.47 10.82
N ASN A 35 -10.75 14.47 10.87
CA ASN A 35 -9.47 14.52 10.15
C ASN A 35 -9.65 14.55 8.62
N ILE A 36 -10.65 13.83 8.09
CA ILE A 36 -10.99 13.92 6.66
C ILE A 36 -11.42 15.34 6.30
N VAL A 37 -12.32 15.94 7.07
CA VAL A 37 -12.79 17.31 6.84
C VAL A 37 -11.65 18.32 6.92
N GLN A 38 -10.80 18.22 7.94
CA GLN A 38 -9.63 19.08 8.10
C GLN A 38 -8.69 18.97 6.90
N PHE A 39 -8.39 17.74 6.46
CA PHE A 39 -7.54 17.52 5.30
C PHE A 39 -8.16 18.06 4.01
N ASP A 40 -9.47 17.86 3.82
CA ASP A 40 -10.19 18.33 2.64
C ASP A 40 -10.25 19.86 2.55
N LEU A 41 -10.49 20.55 3.66
CA LEU A 41 -10.38 22.00 3.74
C LEU A 41 -8.94 22.48 3.50
N PHE A 42 -7.96 21.77 4.06
CA PHE A 42 -6.54 22.09 3.90
C PHE A 42 -6.07 22.03 2.44
N ILE A 43 -6.56 21.07 1.66
CA ILE A 43 -6.25 20.97 0.21
C ILE A 43 -7.03 22.00 -0.63
N GLY A 44 -7.82 22.89 -0.01
CA GLY A 44 -8.47 24.01 -0.65
C GLY A 44 -9.92 23.79 -1.08
N SER A 45 -10.58 22.73 -0.60
CA SER A 45 -12.01 22.56 -0.87
C SER A 45 -12.82 23.66 -0.17
N PRO A 46 -13.72 24.36 -0.89
CA PRO A 46 -14.50 25.46 -0.30
C PRO A 46 -15.58 24.97 0.68
N CYS A 47 -16.00 23.71 0.54
CA CYS A 47 -16.95 23.04 1.40
C CYS A 47 -16.68 21.52 1.39
N VAL A 48 -17.10 20.84 2.46
CA VAL A 48 -17.01 19.38 2.60
C VAL A 48 -18.40 18.84 2.85
N ASP A 49 -18.91 18.03 1.92
CA ASP A 49 -20.16 17.32 2.14
C ASP A 49 -19.97 16.30 3.26
N LEU A 50 -20.90 16.27 4.22
CA LEU A 50 -20.89 15.33 5.34
C LEU A 50 -21.95 14.25 5.15
N PRO A 51 -21.73 13.03 5.68
CA PRO A 51 -22.77 12.01 5.72
C PRO A 51 -23.95 12.50 6.56
N ARG A 52 -25.18 12.21 6.14
CA ARG A 52 -26.39 12.65 6.86
C ARG A 52 -26.62 11.86 8.16
N SER A 53 -26.02 10.67 8.26
CA SER A 53 -26.16 9.75 9.39
C SER A 53 -24.94 8.82 9.51
N LEU A 54 -24.74 8.23 10.70
CA LEU A 54 -23.55 7.41 11.01
C LEU A 54 -23.48 6.10 10.21
N ASP A 55 -24.60 5.57 9.75
CA ASP A 55 -24.70 4.38 8.90
C ASP A 55 -24.21 4.65 7.47
N GLN A 56 -24.22 5.91 7.03
CA GLN A 56 -23.72 6.32 5.70
C GLN A 56 -22.22 6.62 5.70
N ASN A 57 -21.56 6.58 6.86
CA ASN A 57 -20.15 6.99 6.98
C ASN A 57 -19.22 6.20 6.06
N ASP A 58 -19.36 4.87 6.01
CA ASP A 58 -18.45 4.03 5.25
C ASP A 58 -18.57 4.34 3.75
N ASP A 59 -19.80 4.43 3.22
CA ASP A 59 -20.06 4.78 1.81
C ASP A 59 -19.58 6.19 1.47
N TRP A 60 -19.80 7.15 2.38
CA TRP A 60 -19.29 8.51 2.22
C TRP A 60 -17.77 8.55 2.16
N VAL A 61 -17.06 7.90 3.10
CA VAL A 61 -15.60 7.81 3.11
C VAL A 61 -15.09 7.22 1.79
N TRP A 62 -15.70 6.13 1.30
CA TRP A 62 -15.32 5.51 0.03
C TRP A 62 -15.57 6.40 -1.17
N SER A 63 -16.63 7.23 -1.14
CA SER A 63 -16.94 8.17 -2.21
C SER A 63 -15.92 9.31 -2.31
N VAL A 64 -15.43 9.83 -1.17
CA VAL A 64 -14.47 10.94 -1.15
C VAL A 64 -13.02 10.47 -1.26
N TYR A 65 -12.74 9.22 -0.86
CA TYR A 65 -11.38 8.66 -0.78
C TYR A 65 -10.55 8.85 -2.07
N PRO A 66 -11.04 8.53 -3.29
CA PRO A 66 -10.23 8.67 -4.50
C PRO A 66 -9.72 10.10 -4.72
N ARG A 67 -10.57 11.10 -4.48
CA ARG A 67 -10.22 12.52 -4.63
C ARG A 67 -9.22 12.96 -3.56
N LEU A 68 -9.47 12.62 -2.30
CA LEU A 68 -8.58 12.98 -1.19
C LEU A 68 -7.22 12.30 -1.32
N PHE A 69 -7.20 11.03 -1.69
CA PHE A 69 -5.97 10.29 -1.93
C PHE A 69 -5.19 10.86 -3.12
N ALA A 70 -5.87 11.26 -4.20
CA ALA A 70 -5.22 11.95 -5.31
C ALA A 70 -4.61 13.29 -4.88
N SER A 71 -5.33 14.05 -4.06
CA SER A 71 -4.86 15.33 -3.52
C SER A 71 -3.68 15.16 -2.56
N PHE A 72 -3.71 14.11 -1.72
CA PHE A 72 -2.59 13.70 -0.88
C PHE A 72 -1.35 13.41 -1.71
N ILE A 73 -1.48 12.58 -2.76
CA ILE A 73 -0.36 12.24 -3.64
C ILE A 73 0.19 13.50 -4.30
N TYR A 74 -0.67 14.33 -4.90
CA TYR A 74 -0.27 15.56 -5.57
C TYR A 74 0.49 16.48 -4.61
N PHE A 75 -0.08 16.76 -3.44
CA PHE A 75 0.48 17.68 -2.47
C PHE A 75 1.83 17.18 -1.95
N TRP A 76 1.91 15.95 -1.44
CA TRP A 76 3.13 15.45 -0.80
C TRP A 76 4.23 15.06 -1.78
N SER A 77 3.89 14.70 -3.02
CA SER A 77 4.91 14.50 -4.07
C SER A 77 5.54 15.82 -4.53
N ARG A 78 4.88 16.95 -4.27
CA ARG A 78 5.32 18.31 -4.65
C ARG A 78 5.60 19.18 -3.43
N HIS A 79 5.78 18.59 -2.25
CA HIS A 79 5.93 19.36 -1.01
C HIS A 79 7.08 20.38 -1.09
N LYS A 80 8.18 20.07 -1.80
CA LYS A 80 9.29 21.01 -2.02
C LYS A 80 8.87 22.29 -2.75
N GLU A 81 7.96 22.16 -3.71
CA GLU A 81 7.45 23.29 -4.51
C GLU A 81 6.37 24.07 -3.75
N ILE A 82 5.52 23.36 -2.99
CA ILE A 82 4.36 23.94 -2.30
C ILE A 82 4.76 24.55 -0.94
N LEU A 83 5.54 23.83 -0.15
CA LEU A 83 5.94 24.20 1.22
C LEU A 83 7.37 24.72 1.32
N GLY A 84 8.17 24.56 0.26
CA GLY A 84 9.61 24.76 0.31
C GLY A 84 10.37 23.49 0.73
N PRO A 85 11.72 23.51 0.65
CA PRO A 85 12.55 22.35 0.98
C PRO A 85 12.52 22.02 2.48
N CYS A 86 12.35 20.74 2.84
CA CYS A 86 12.27 20.32 4.24
C CYS A 86 13.57 20.57 5.01
N THR A 87 14.68 20.02 4.50
CA THR A 87 16.01 20.15 5.09
C THR A 87 17.09 19.93 4.02
N GLY A 88 18.03 20.86 3.91
CA GLY A 88 19.16 20.78 2.99
C GLY A 88 18.81 20.87 1.50
N ASN A 89 19.84 20.75 0.66
CA ASN A 89 19.71 20.97 -0.79
C ASN A 89 19.12 19.77 -1.54
N LYS A 90 18.99 18.60 -0.88
CA LYS A 90 18.62 17.32 -1.51
C LYS A 90 17.19 16.86 -1.23
N CYS A 91 16.30 17.79 -0.87
CA CYS A 91 14.89 17.50 -0.62
C CYS A 91 14.22 16.89 -1.87
N SER A 92 13.52 15.76 -1.67
CA SER A 92 12.75 15.05 -2.69
C SER A 92 13.52 14.60 -3.94
N GLU A 93 14.84 14.37 -3.83
CA GLU A 93 15.68 13.93 -4.95
C GLU A 93 15.56 12.44 -5.27
N ALA A 94 15.17 11.62 -4.28
CA ALA A 94 14.99 10.19 -4.45
C ALA A 94 13.67 9.72 -3.82
N LEU A 95 13.05 8.73 -4.47
CA LEU A 95 11.89 8.03 -3.97
C LEU A 95 12.30 6.65 -3.43
N VAL A 96 12.07 6.40 -2.14
CA VAL A 96 12.32 5.13 -1.46
C VAL A 96 11.01 4.37 -1.32
N VAL A 97 10.96 3.15 -1.84
CA VAL A 97 9.79 2.27 -1.79
C VAL A 97 10.09 1.13 -0.83
N ASP A 98 9.21 0.91 0.14
CA ASP A 98 9.36 -0.21 1.08
C ASP A 98 8.01 -0.66 1.68
N GLY A 99 7.97 -1.93 2.08
CA GLY A 99 6.81 -2.61 2.63
C GLY A 99 6.82 -2.67 4.16
N HIS A 100 5.90 -1.97 4.80
CA HIS A 100 5.61 -2.12 6.21
C HIS A 100 4.70 -3.31 6.51
N GLN A 101 5.32 -4.47 6.71
CA GLN A 101 4.60 -5.73 6.95
C GLN A 101 4.02 -5.89 8.36
N LYS A 102 4.13 -4.90 9.26
CA LYS A 102 3.67 -5.00 10.67
C LYS A 102 2.23 -4.52 10.85
N CYS A 103 1.78 -3.54 10.08
CA CYS A 103 0.39 -3.07 10.08
C CYS A 103 -0.51 -4.03 9.29
N ARG A 104 -1.09 -5.02 9.97
CA ARG A 104 -1.97 -6.02 9.33
C ARG A 104 -3.34 -6.05 9.99
N ARG A 105 -4.41 -5.91 9.20
CA ARG A 105 -5.79 -6.11 9.67
C ARG A 105 -6.38 -7.40 9.15
N ARG A 106 -7.49 -7.85 9.75
CA ARG A 106 -8.28 -8.96 9.20
C ARG A 106 -8.92 -8.50 7.89
N VAL A 107 -8.83 -9.36 6.87
CA VAL A 107 -9.41 -9.11 5.55
C VAL A 107 -10.09 -10.39 5.06
N CYS A 108 -10.98 -10.23 4.09
CA CYS A 108 -11.64 -11.34 3.43
C CYS A 108 -10.61 -12.35 2.89
N LYS A 109 -10.92 -13.64 3.05
CA LYS A 109 -10.04 -14.74 2.63
C LYS A 109 -10.06 -14.98 1.11
N ALA A 110 -10.92 -14.32 0.34
CA ALA A 110 -10.86 -14.36 -1.11
C ALA A 110 -9.57 -13.67 -1.61
N LYS A 111 -8.63 -14.46 -2.15
CA LYS A 111 -7.28 -14.01 -2.58
C LYS A 111 -7.08 -13.92 -4.08
N GLU A 112 -8.09 -14.31 -4.85
CA GLU A 112 -8.05 -14.40 -6.31
C GLU A 112 -9.07 -13.42 -6.91
N ILE A 113 -8.94 -12.15 -6.52
CA ILE A 113 -9.78 -11.09 -7.06
C ILE A 113 -9.08 -10.51 -8.27
N GLU A 114 -9.69 -10.65 -9.42
CA GLU A 114 -9.22 -10.06 -10.65
C GLU A 114 -9.66 -8.61 -10.76
N ILE A 115 -8.71 -7.72 -11.00
CA ILE A 115 -8.96 -6.32 -11.29
C ILE A 115 -8.24 -5.92 -12.57
N LYS A 116 -8.84 -4.95 -13.28
CA LYS A 116 -8.21 -4.24 -14.39
C LYS A 116 -7.71 -2.90 -13.88
N THR A 117 -6.55 -2.49 -14.36
CA THR A 117 -5.99 -1.16 -14.12
C THR A 117 -5.59 -0.53 -15.44
N ASP A 118 -5.22 0.75 -15.40
CA ASP A 118 -4.68 1.42 -16.59
C ASP A 118 -3.38 0.79 -17.09
N LEU A 119 -2.63 0.14 -16.19
CA LEU A 119 -1.35 -0.48 -16.48
C LEU A 119 -1.48 -1.95 -16.89
N PHE A 120 -2.45 -2.67 -16.32
CA PHE A 120 -2.63 -4.10 -16.49
C PHE A 120 -4.05 -4.42 -16.92
N GLU A 121 -4.19 -5.16 -18.03
CA GLU A 121 -5.49 -5.73 -18.41
C GLU A 121 -6.04 -6.66 -17.33
N LYS A 122 -5.12 -7.37 -16.66
CA LYS A 122 -5.43 -8.34 -15.62
C LYS A 122 -4.37 -8.34 -14.51
N MET A 123 -4.83 -8.03 -13.30
CA MET A 123 -4.06 -8.14 -12.07
C MET A 123 -4.85 -8.91 -11.01
N ILE A 124 -4.21 -9.87 -10.35
CA ILE A 124 -4.85 -10.67 -9.29
C ILE A 124 -4.43 -10.14 -7.93
N VAL A 125 -5.39 -9.59 -7.21
CA VAL A 125 -5.24 -9.05 -5.85
C VAL A 125 -6.09 -9.83 -4.85
N GLY A 126 -5.91 -9.54 -3.56
CA GLY A 126 -6.82 -10.04 -2.53
C GLY A 126 -8.00 -9.10 -2.31
N CYS A 127 -9.09 -9.62 -1.75
CA CYS A 127 -10.23 -8.79 -1.36
C CYS A 127 -9.86 -7.88 -0.17
N CYS A 128 -10.10 -6.57 -0.33
CA CYS A 128 -9.81 -5.55 0.67
C CYS A 128 -10.87 -5.45 1.79
N ARG A 129 -12.03 -6.08 1.60
CA ARG A 129 -13.17 -5.96 2.52
C ARG A 129 -12.92 -6.70 3.83
N THR A 130 -13.42 -6.12 4.91
CA THR A 130 -13.45 -6.78 6.23
C THR A 130 -14.40 -7.98 6.16
N PRO A 131 -14.04 -9.15 6.73
CA PRO A 131 -14.95 -10.28 6.78
C PRO A 131 -16.14 -10.00 7.71
N LEU A 132 -17.27 -10.67 7.47
CA LEU A 132 -18.42 -10.63 8.37
C LEU A 132 -18.04 -11.18 9.74
N ARG A 133 -18.78 -10.77 10.78
CA ARG A 133 -18.57 -11.28 12.14
C ARG A 133 -18.70 -12.81 12.12
N TYR A 134 -17.73 -13.49 12.73
CA TYR A 134 -17.60 -14.95 12.76
C TYR A 134 -17.33 -15.65 11.41
N SER A 135 -17.25 -14.94 10.30
CA SER A 135 -16.88 -15.51 8.99
C SER A 135 -15.42 -15.24 8.62
N LYS A 136 -14.94 -15.95 7.61
CA LYS A 136 -13.67 -15.69 6.90
C LYS A 136 -13.86 -14.85 5.64
N TYR A 137 -15.11 -14.65 5.22
CA TYR A 137 -15.44 -13.94 3.98
C TYR A 137 -16.27 -12.68 4.27
N CYS A 138 -16.21 -11.71 3.36
CA CYS A 138 -17.14 -10.59 3.38
C CYS A 138 -18.44 -11.01 2.70
N GLU A 139 -19.47 -10.18 2.82
CA GLU A 139 -20.80 -10.43 2.23
C GLU A 139 -20.74 -10.85 0.76
N LEU A 140 -19.95 -10.17 -0.08
CA LEU A 140 -19.81 -10.49 -1.51
C LEU A 140 -19.21 -11.88 -1.79
N HIS A 141 -18.40 -12.39 -0.87
CA HIS A 141 -17.67 -13.64 -1.06
C HIS A 141 -18.19 -14.79 -0.20
N LEU A 142 -19.14 -14.52 0.70
CA LEU A 142 -19.74 -15.53 1.57
C LEU A 142 -20.44 -16.62 0.74
N HIS A 143 -21.31 -16.20 -0.17
CA HIS A 143 -22.09 -17.11 -1.02
C HIS A 143 -21.23 -17.93 -2.00
N LYS A 144 -20.01 -17.46 -2.31
CA LYS A 144 -19.07 -18.15 -3.20
C LYS A 144 -18.28 -19.25 -2.49
N HIS A 145 -18.31 -19.28 -1.15
CA HIS A 145 -17.58 -20.25 -0.33
C HIS A 145 -18.44 -20.79 0.84
N PRO A 146 -19.61 -21.40 0.55
CA PRO A 146 -20.57 -21.83 1.57
C PRO A 146 -20.00 -22.89 2.53
N GLU A 147 -18.95 -23.61 2.12
CA GLU A 147 -18.42 -24.78 2.84
C GLU A 147 -17.63 -24.47 4.13
N THR A 148 -17.50 -23.22 4.56
CA THR A 148 -16.53 -22.85 5.61
C THR A 148 -17.08 -22.31 6.93
N ASP A 149 -18.40 -22.14 7.07
CA ASP A 149 -19.01 -21.66 8.33
C ASP A 149 -19.60 -22.78 9.22
N ASN A 150 -19.60 -24.03 8.77
CA ASN A 150 -19.99 -25.19 9.60
C ASN A 150 -18.83 -25.71 10.46
N ASN A 151 -18.37 -24.90 11.42
CA ASN A 151 -17.51 -25.40 12.50
C ASN A 151 -18.33 -25.78 13.75
N LYS A 152 -19.52 -26.36 13.53
CA LYS A 152 -20.19 -27.23 14.49
C LYS A 152 -20.33 -28.60 13.81
N GLN A 153 -19.65 -29.59 14.40
CA GLN A 153 -19.74 -31.04 14.13
C GLN A 153 -19.12 -31.55 12.81
N LYS A 154 -17.93 -32.16 12.89
CA LYS A 154 -17.80 -33.62 13.05
C LYS A 154 -16.33 -34.05 13.09
N ASN A 155 -16.03 -34.85 14.12
CA ASN A 155 -15.02 -35.90 14.04
C ASN A 155 -15.40 -36.85 12.91
N SER A 156 -14.57 -36.97 11.89
CA SER A 156 -14.40 -38.23 11.15
C SER A 156 -13.11 -38.15 10.34
N ARG A 157 -12.16 -39.00 10.72
CA ARG A 157 -11.05 -39.41 9.85
C ARG A 157 -11.65 -40.01 8.59
N GLU A 158 -11.30 -39.50 7.43
CA GLU A 158 -11.27 -40.30 6.22
C GLU A 158 -10.12 -39.83 5.32
N LEU A 159 -9.19 -40.76 5.11
CA LEU A 159 -8.15 -40.70 4.11
C LEU A 159 -8.81 -40.75 2.73
N VAL A 160 -8.54 -39.76 1.89
CA VAL A 160 -8.67 -39.92 0.44
C VAL A 160 -7.38 -39.50 -0.24
N ILE A 161 -6.85 -40.47 -0.99
CA ILE A 161 -5.62 -40.47 -1.77
C ILE A 161 -5.85 -39.74 -3.11
N SER A 162 -4.89 -38.87 -3.44
CA SER A 162 -4.42 -38.43 -4.78
C SER A 162 -5.43 -37.93 -5.83
N SER A 163 -5.13 -36.75 -6.36
CA SER A 163 -4.90 -36.63 -7.81
C SER A 163 -3.81 -35.59 -8.11
N HIS A 164 -3.02 -35.91 -9.12
CA HIS A 164 -1.82 -35.21 -9.56
C HIS A 164 -2.02 -33.71 -9.82
N ILE A 165 -1.33 -32.87 -9.04
CA ILE A 165 -0.86 -31.58 -9.56
C ILE A 165 0.48 -31.86 -10.23
N ARG A 166 0.46 -32.00 -11.56
CA ARG A 166 1.69 -31.93 -12.36
C ARG A 166 2.39 -30.62 -12.03
N SER A 167 3.56 -30.74 -11.41
CA SER A 167 4.47 -29.61 -11.29
C SER A 167 4.70 -29.06 -12.70
N TRP A 168 4.34 -27.80 -12.90
CA TRP A 168 4.71 -27.06 -14.09
C TRP A 168 6.22 -26.83 -13.99
N LYS A 169 7.01 -27.81 -14.43
CA LYS A 169 8.36 -27.56 -14.91
C LYS A 169 8.18 -26.68 -16.16
N THR A 170 8.25 -25.38 -15.95
CA THR A 170 8.37 -24.38 -17.01
C THR A 170 9.43 -24.86 -18.00
N ARG A 171 8.98 -25.17 -19.23
CA ARG A 171 9.85 -25.40 -20.38
C ARG A 171 10.84 -24.23 -20.44
N ARG A 172 12.14 -24.55 -20.40
CA ARG A 172 13.21 -23.63 -20.82
C ARG A 172 13.00 -23.34 -22.31
N SER A 173 12.19 -22.34 -22.61
CA SER A 173 12.19 -21.69 -23.93
C SER A 173 13.52 -20.96 -24.11
N GLN A 174 13.94 -20.83 -25.36
CA GLN A 174 15.21 -20.28 -25.81
C GLN A 174 15.65 -19.04 -25.04
N LYS A 175 16.95 -19.00 -24.69
CA LYS A 175 17.63 -17.91 -23.98
C LYS A 175 17.51 -16.61 -24.78
N GLU A 176 16.48 -15.82 -24.51
CA GLU A 176 16.61 -14.36 -24.61
C GLU A 176 17.76 -13.94 -23.67
N LYS A 177 18.56 -12.95 -24.09
CA LYS A 177 19.65 -12.39 -23.27
C LYS A 177 19.05 -11.66 -22.07
N HIS A 178 18.61 -12.43 -21.08
CA HIS A 178 18.16 -11.90 -19.80
C HIS A 178 19.31 -11.14 -19.14
N PHE A 179 18.97 -10.02 -18.49
CA PHE A 179 19.93 -9.23 -17.70
C PHE A 179 20.69 -10.05 -16.65
N GLY A 180 20.14 -11.21 -16.25
CA GLY A 180 20.68 -11.99 -15.14
C GLY A 180 20.40 -11.33 -13.80
N ALA A 181 19.37 -10.46 -13.74
CA ALA A 181 19.00 -9.75 -12.52
C ALA A 181 18.34 -10.71 -11.51
N THR A 182 17.55 -11.68 -11.97
CA THR A 182 16.87 -12.70 -11.13
C THR A 182 17.76 -13.70 -10.39
N GLY A 183 19.09 -13.60 -10.50
CA GLY A 183 20.03 -14.39 -9.68
C GLY A 183 20.06 -13.96 -8.20
N CYS A 184 19.51 -12.79 -7.86
CA CYS A 184 19.30 -12.34 -6.47
C CYS A 184 18.14 -13.17 -5.86
N CYS A 185 18.38 -14.07 -4.88
CA CYS A 185 17.31 -14.81 -4.19
C CYS A 185 16.47 -13.94 -3.22
N THR A 186 16.11 -12.73 -3.65
CA THR A 186 15.53 -11.65 -2.82
C THR A 186 14.05 -11.41 -3.07
N SER A 187 13.42 -12.21 -3.94
CA SER A 187 12.01 -12.09 -4.30
C SER A 187 11.11 -12.01 -3.07
N LYS A 188 10.25 -10.97 -3.05
CA LYS A 188 9.35 -10.67 -1.93
C LYS A 188 8.03 -11.42 -1.97
N ALA A 189 7.63 -11.90 -3.15
CA ALA A 189 6.37 -12.60 -3.35
C ALA A 189 6.32 -13.92 -2.56
N ARG A 190 5.23 -14.15 -1.84
CA ARG A 190 4.98 -15.40 -1.10
C ARG A 190 4.26 -16.42 -1.98
N GLY A 191 4.57 -17.70 -1.79
CA GLY A 191 3.92 -18.77 -2.54
C GLY A 191 2.42 -18.91 -2.23
N ASP A 192 1.65 -19.41 -3.21
CA ASP A 192 0.18 -19.48 -3.13
C ASP A 192 -0.36 -20.30 -1.95
N SER A 193 0.40 -21.30 -1.49
CA SER A 193 0.04 -22.09 -0.32
C SER A 193 0.05 -21.26 0.97
N TYR A 194 0.97 -20.31 1.09
CA TYR A 194 1.03 -19.36 2.20
C TYR A 194 -0.11 -18.35 2.09
N VAL A 195 -0.24 -17.73 0.91
CA VAL A 195 -1.25 -16.70 0.62
C VAL A 195 -2.68 -17.17 0.93
N ARG A 196 -3.04 -18.39 0.50
CA ARG A 196 -4.39 -18.96 0.72
C ARG A 196 -4.73 -19.22 2.19
N LYS A 197 -3.73 -19.33 3.06
CA LYS A 197 -3.92 -19.52 4.51
C LYS A 197 -4.09 -18.19 5.25
N CYS A 198 -3.64 -17.08 4.68
CA CYS A 198 -3.66 -15.78 5.34
C CYS A 198 -5.04 -15.13 5.33
N ALA A 199 -5.59 -14.87 6.52
CA ALA A 199 -6.83 -14.09 6.72
C ALA A 199 -6.55 -12.64 7.19
N ARG A 200 -5.33 -12.15 6.93
CA ARG A 200 -4.90 -10.78 7.21
C ARG A 200 -4.33 -10.15 5.94
N SER A 201 -4.28 -8.82 5.91
CA SER A 201 -3.47 -8.11 4.92
C SER A 201 -1.99 -8.41 5.14
N PHE A 202 -1.20 -8.16 4.11
CA PHE A 202 0.24 -8.42 4.08
C PHE A 202 1.08 -7.21 4.54
N GLY A 203 0.42 -6.09 4.82
CA GLY A 203 1.04 -4.85 5.23
C GLY A 203 0.64 -3.70 4.33
N VAL A 204 1.32 -2.59 4.53
CA VAL A 204 1.24 -1.39 3.69
C VAL A 204 2.55 -1.27 2.92
N ILE A 205 2.50 -0.91 1.65
CA ILE A 205 3.63 -0.39 0.90
C ILE A 205 3.54 1.12 0.88
N ALA A 206 4.66 1.80 1.06
CA ALA A 206 4.73 3.24 0.91
C ALA A 206 5.86 3.63 -0.05
N ALA A 207 5.64 4.72 -0.77
CA ALA A 207 6.70 5.43 -1.45
C ALA A 207 6.98 6.71 -0.67
N VAL A 208 8.20 6.83 -0.17
CA VAL A 208 8.66 7.84 0.78
C VAL A 208 9.79 8.59 0.13
N THR A 209 9.78 9.91 0.17
CA THR A 209 10.93 10.70 -0.26
C THR A 209 12.12 10.48 0.67
N ASN A 210 13.34 10.80 0.20
CA ASN A 210 14.54 10.75 1.06
C ASN A 210 14.51 11.71 2.26
N CYS A 211 13.53 12.60 2.36
CA CYS A 211 13.25 13.44 3.53
C CYS A 211 12.10 12.88 4.41
N CYS A 212 11.81 11.58 4.31
CA CYS A 212 10.85 10.85 5.15
C CYS A 212 9.37 11.26 4.97
N ILE A 213 9.02 11.92 3.86
CA ILE A 213 7.63 12.27 3.53
C ILE A 213 7.01 11.17 2.68
N VAL A 214 5.87 10.62 3.14
CA VAL A 214 5.05 9.68 2.37
C VAL A 214 4.39 10.41 1.20
N THR A 215 4.66 9.95 -0.01
CA THR A 215 4.07 10.49 -1.25
C THR A 215 2.89 9.67 -1.74
N THR A 216 2.93 8.36 -1.52
CA THR A 216 1.83 7.45 -1.83
C THR A 216 1.96 6.20 -0.98
N PHE A 217 0.86 5.46 -0.83
CA PHE A 217 0.85 4.18 -0.13
C PHE A 217 -0.29 3.28 -0.63
N GLY A 218 -0.19 1.99 -0.33
CA GLY A 218 -1.22 1.00 -0.64
C GLY A 218 -1.18 -0.16 0.33
N GLU A 219 -2.32 -0.80 0.57
CA GLU A 219 -2.38 -2.01 1.41
C GLU A 219 -2.34 -3.26 0.51
N PHE A 220 -1.50 -4.23 0.87
CA PHE A 220 -1.45 -5.52 0.16
C PHE A 220 -2.43 -6.51 0.75
N PHE A 221 -3.29 -7.07 -0.10
CA PHE A 221 -4.28 -8.06 0.33
C PHE A 221 -3.88 -9.50 0.01
N ARG A 222 -2.85 -9.70 -0.84
CA ARG A 222 -2.40 -11.02 -1.29
C ARG A 222 -0.94 -11.30 -0.97
N THR A 223 -0.02 -10.52 -1.51
CA THR A 223 1.42 -10.55 -1.21
C THR A 223 2.03 -9.30 -1.85
N GLU A 224 3.29 -9.03 -1.58
CA GLU A 224 4.00 -7.95 -2.27
C GLU A 224 4.42 -8.45 -3.66
N THR A 225 3.63 -8.13 -4.68
CA THR A 225 3.94 -8.49 -6.07
C THR A 225 4.55 -7.31 -6.82
N LEU A 226 5.44 -7.59 -7.78
CA LEU A 226 6.00 -6.56 -8.66
C LEU A 226 4.91 -5.79 -9.40
N LYS A 227 3.79 -6.44 -9.76
CA LYS A 227 2.64 -5.77 -10.39
C LYS A 227 2.02 -4.71 -9.47
N GLU A 228 1.81 -5.02 -8.20
CA GLU A 228 1.26 -4.06 -7.24
C GLU A 228 2.24 -2.89 -6.97
N ILE A 229 3.55 -3.15 -6.96
CA ILE A 229 4.58 -2.09 -6.86
C ILE A 229 4.55 -1.17 -8.08
N LEU A 230 4.53 -1.74 -9.29
CA LEU A 230 4.44 -0.96 -10.53
C LEU A 230 3.14 -0.15 -10.59
N GLN A 231 2.01 -0.75 -10.17
CA GLN A 231 0.73 -0.06 -10.09
C GLN A 231 0.77 1.13 -9.13
N LEU A 232 1.37 0.96 -7.94
CA LEU A 232 1.53 2.04 -6.97
C LEU A 232 2.35 3.19 -7.55
N LEU A 233 3.51 2.89 -8.14
CA LEU A 233 4.43 3.88 -8.69
C LEU A 233 3.83 4.61 -9.90
N THR A 234 3.20 3.89 -10.83
CA THR A 234 2.56 4.50 -11.99
C THR A 234 1.37 5.38 -11.60
N ASN A 235 0.55 4.96 -10.64
CA ASN A 235 -0.51 5.81 -10.10
C ASN A 235 0.05 7.08 -9.45
N SER A 236 1.15 6.97 -8.69
CA SER A 236 1.81 8.12 -8.09
C SER A 236 2.26 9.14 -9.14
N ILE A 237 2.96 8.66 -10.18
CA ILE A 237 3.44 9.50 -11.30
C ILE A 237 2.26 10.13 -12.04
N LYS A 238 1.21 9.34 -12.33
CA LYS A 238 0.02 9.82 -13.05
C LYS A 238 -0.68 10.96 -12.31
N VAL A 239 -0.85 10.82 -11.00
CA VAL A 239 -1.58 11.79 -10.17
C VAL A 239 -0.74 13.03 -9.88
N SER A 240 0.54 12.86 -9.52
CA SER A 240 1.41 13.98 -9.17
C SER A 240 1.95 14.75 -10.39
N GLY A 241 2.08 14.07 -11.53
CA GLY A 241 2.85 14.54 -12.68
C GLY A 241 4.37 14.59 -12.43
N VAL A 242 4.83 14.07 -11.29
CA VAL A 242 6.24 14.09 -10.88
C VAL A 242 6.89 12.75 -11.20
N VAL A 243 8.01 12.80 -11.92
CA VAL A 243 8.83 11.63 -12.22
C VAL A 243 10.15 11.77 -11.45
N PRO A 244 10.41 10.92 -10.43
CA PRO A 244 11.67 11.01 -9.71
C PRO A 244 12.82 10.55 -10.61
N LYS A 245 13.97 11.24 -10.50
CA LYS A 245 15.18 10.89 -11.28
C LYS A 245 15.72 9.52 -10.87
N THR A 246 15.61 9.18 -9.59
CA THR A 246 16.08 7.92 -9.03
C THR A 246 15.06 7.37 -8.04
N ALA A 247 14.95 6.05 -7.99
CA ALA A 247 14.15 5.34 -7.01
C ALA A 247 14.97 4.25 -6.33
N VAL A 248 14.64 3.97 -5.08
CA VAL A 248 15.25 2.92 -4.26
C VAL A 248 14.16 1.93 -3.90
N TYR A 249 14.40 0.64 -4.16
CA TYR A 249 13.48 -0.43 -3.78
C TYR A 249 14.31 -1.68 -3.48
N ASP A 250 14.01 -2.36 -2.38
CA ASP A 250 14.78 -3.52 -1.93
C ASP A 250 14.78 -4.66 -2.98
N ASP A 251 13.67 -4.91 -3.67
CA ASP A 251 13.56 -5.88 -4.76
C ASP A 251 13.67 -5.24 -6.15
N GLY A 252 14.41 -4.12 -6.24
CA GLY A 252 14.59 -3.33 -7.46
C GLY A 252 15.18 -4.14 -8.63
N CYS A 253 16.02 -5.16 -8.37
CA CYS A 253 16.59 -6.02 -9.43
C CYS A 253 15.48 -6.69 -10.25
N HIS A 254 14.51 -7.29 -9.58
CA HIS A 254 13.40 -7.98 -10.22
C HIS A 254 12.38 -6.99 -10.81
N LEU A 255 12.14 -5.86 -10.15
CA LEU A 255 11.21 -4.84 -10.64
C LEU A 255 11.61 -4.30 -12.02
N ILE A 256 12.89 -3.94 -12.19
CA ILE A 256 13.42 -3.45 -13.47
C ILE A 256 13.34 -4.53 -14.54
N GLU A 257 13.80 -5.75 -14.22
CA GLU A 257 13.76 -6.86 -15.18
C GLU A 257 12.32 -7.12 -15.64
N TYR A 258 11.36 -7.09 -14.72
CA TYR A 258 9.94 -7.22 -15.04
C TYR A 258 9.45 -6.07 -15.93
N LEU A 259 9.74 -4.82 -15.56
CA LEU A 259 9.32 -3.65 -16.32
C LEU A 259 9.81 -3.71 -17.78
N HIS A 260 11.10 -3.95 -18.01
CA HIS A 260 11.65 -4.04 -19.37
C HIS A 260 11.12 -5.23 -20.16
N LYS A 261 10.88 -6.37 -19.49
CA LYS A 261 10.36 -7.56 -20.18
C LYS A 261 8.92 -7.41 -20.64
N HIS A 262 8.12 -6.67 -19.87
CA HIS A 262 6.66 -6.64 -20.05
C HIS A 262 6.13 -5.32 -20.62
N ILE A 263 6.92 -4.24 -20.70
CA ILE A 263 6.52 -2.99 -21.36
C ILE A 263 6.23 -3.25 -22.84
N GLY A 264 5.08 -2.75 -23.33
CA GLY A 264 4.61 -2.99 -24.71
C GLY A 264 4.08 -4.41 -24.97
N LYS A 265 4.00 -5.26 -23.93
CA LYS A 265 3.37 -6.59 -23.98
C LYS A 265 2.19 -6.64 -23.00
N ASP A 266 2.47 -7.02 -21.76
CA ASP A 266 1.47 -7.16 -20.69
C ASP A 266 1.26 -5.88 -19.89
N LEU A 267 2.17 -4.91 -20.04
CA LEU A 267 2.09 -3.57 -19.47
C LEU A 267 1.68 -2.58 -20.56
N ALA A 268 0.56 -1.89 -20.33
CA ALA A 268 0.10 -0.84 -21.22
C ALA A 268 1.14 0.28 -21.33
N GLU A 269 1.34 0.80 -22.55
CA GLU A 269 2.26 1.89 -22.86
C GLU A 269 1.74 3.27 -22.45
N THR A 270 1.33 3.40 -21.18
CA THR A 270 0.90 4.68 -20.62
C THR A 270 2.10 5.63 -20.46
N TYR A 271 1.83 6.94 -20.40
CA TYR A 271 2.86 7.94 -20.08
C TYR A 271 3.59 7.58 -18.77
N ALA A 272 2.85 7.19 -17.73
CA ALA A 272 3.44 6.82 -16.44
C ALA A 272 4.33 5.57 -16.54
N ALA A 273 3.98 4.57 -17.35
CA ALA A 273 4.81 3.40 -17.58
C ALA A 273 6.12 3.76 -18.32
N LYS A 274 6.03 4.63 -19.33
CA LYS A 274 7.20 5.15 -20.06
C LYS A 274 8.11 5.96 -19.14
N ALA A 275 7.54 6.86 -18.34
CA ALA A 275 8.28 7.60 -17.33
C ALA A 275 8.98 6.68 -16.33
N LEU A 276 8.29 5.64 -15.83
CA LEU A 276 8.85 4.67 -14.89
C LEU A 276 10.07 3.94 -15.46
N SER A 277 10.08 3.64 -16.77
CA SER A 277 11.22 2.99 -17.44
C SER A 277 12.47 3.88 -17.56
N GLN A 278 12.33 5.19 -17.36
CA GLN A 278 13.43 6.15 -17.40
C GLN A 278 14.04 6.40 -16.02
N ILE A 279 13.40 5.93 -14.95
CA ILE A 279 13.88 6.13 -13.58
C ILE A 279 15.09 5.24 -13.34
N LYS A 280 16.15 5.83 -12.77
CA LYS A 280 17.29 5.04 -12.32
C LYS A 280 16.96 4.36 -11.00
N PHE A 281 16.77 3.06 -11.03
CA PHE A 281 16.52 2.28 -9.84
C PHE A 281 17.83 1.84 -9.17
N SER A 282 17.81 1.72 -7.85
CA SER A 282 18.88 1.11 -7.05
C SER A 282 18.25 0.29 -5.92
N VAL A 283 19.02 -0.65 -5.37
CA VAL A 283 18.58 -1.36 -4.17
C VAL A 283 18.91 -0.52 -2.94
N ASP A 284 18.07 -0.61 -1.90
CA ASP A 284 18.37 0.07 -0.65
C ASP A 284 19.73 -0.37 -0.06
N ARG A 285 20.49 0.61 0.44
CA ARG A 285 21.86 0.41 0.93
C ARG A 285 21.92 -0.64 2.06
N THR A 286 20.89 -0.75 2.89
CA THR A 286 20.80 -1.73 3.98
C THR A 286 20.62 -3.15 3.48
N TYR A 287 19.84 -3.31 2.40
CA TYR A 287 19.49 -4.63 1.86
C TYR A 287 20.42 -5.10 0.75
N PHE A 288 21.20 -4.19 0.14
CA PHE A 288 22.08 -4.50 -1.00
C PHE A 288 23.06 -5.65 -0.74
N ARG A 289 23.51 -5.88 0.50
CA ARG A 289 24.36 -7.04 0.84
C ARG A 289 23.76 -8.39 0.42
N ASN A 290 22.44 -8.52 0.41
CA ASN A 290 21.71 -9.74 0.04
C ASN A 290 21.63 -9.97 -1.48
N HIS A 291 22.02 -8.98 -2.29
CA HIS A 291 21.95 -9.04 -3.73
C HIS A 291 23.25 -9.53 -4.33
N VAL A 292 23.37 -10.85 -4.50
CA VAL A 292 24.62 -11.52 -4.89
C VAL A 292 24.83 -11.66 -6.40
N GLY A 293 23.78 -11.48 -7.22
CA GLY A 293 23.87 -11.62 -8.67
C GLY A 293 24.84 -10.61 -9.29
N SER A 294 25.66 -11.05 -10.25
CA SER A 294 26.70 -10.21 -10.87
C SER A 294 26.12 -8.94 -11.52
N TRP A 295 25.01 -9.09 -12.26
CA TRP A 295 24.30 -7.95 -12.84
C TRP A 295 23.77 -7.00 -11.76
N CYS A 296 23.20 -7.55 -10.68
CA CYS A 296 22.68 -6.75 -9.58
C CYS A 296 23.80 -5.97 -8.88
N ARG A 297 24.96 -6.59 -8.65
CA ARG A 297 26.15 -5.93 -8.08
C ARG A 297 26.68 -4.80 -8.95
N ALA A 298 26.59 -4.95 -10.27
CA ALA A 298 27.04 -3.95 -11.22
C ALA A 298 26.06 -2.77 -11.36
N ASN A 299 24.76 -3.04 -11.42
CA ASN A 299 23.75 -2.05 -11.84
C ASN A 299 22.87 -1.51 -10.70
N MET A 300 22.71 -2.25 -9.61
CA MET A 300 21.80 -1.88 -8.52
C MET A 300 22.50 -1.35 -7.28
N ASN A 301 23.83 -1.26 -7.29
CA ASN A 301 24.61 -0.78 -6.16
C ASN A 301 24.33 0.72 -5.91
N PRO A 302 23.73 1.11 -4.78
CA PRO A 302 23.44 2.51 -4.50
C PRO A 302 24.71 3.36 -4.37
N ASP A 303 25.85 2.79 -3.94
CA ASP A 303 27.13 3.50 -3.83
C ASP A 303 27.74 3.85 -5.19
N LYS A 304 27.32 3.17 -6.26
CA LYS A 304 27.75 3.47 -7.64
C LYS A 304 26.81 4.43 -8.35
N ASN A 305 25.72 4.85 -7.70
CA ASN A 305 24.77 5.76 -8.28
C ASN A 305 25.04 7.20 -7.80
N PRO A 306 25.55 8.11 -8.65
CA PRO A 306 25.85 9.48 -8.24
C PRO A 306 24.60 10.26 -7.80
N LEU A 307 23.40 9.86 -8.26
CA LEU A 307 22.14 10.45 -7.81
C LEU A 307 21.80 10.11 -6.35
N LEU A 308 22.49 9.14 -5.75
CA LEU A 308 22.28 8.69 -4.36
C LEU A 308 23.43 9.05 -3.42
N GLU A 309 24.39 9.85 -3.89
CA GLU A 309 25.45 10.39 -3.05
C GLU A 309 24.83 11.27 -1.95
N ASN A 310 25.12 10.99 -0.68
CA ASN A 310 24.56 11.72 0.47
C ASN A 310 23.01 11.75 0.51
N ILE A 311 22.35 10.77 -0.12
CA ILE A 311 20.90 10.59 -0.04
C ILE A 311 20.58 9.54 1.01
N ASN A 312 19.61 9.85 1.86
CA ASN A 312 19.04 8.91 2.83
C ASN A 312 18.16 7.88 2.10
N THR A 313 18.73 6.71 1.80
CA THR A 313 17.97 5.60 1.21
C THR A 313 17.13 4.85 2.26
N GLN A 314 17.41 5.05 3.54
CA GLN A 314 16.75 4.39 4.68
C GLN A 314 15.49 5.12 5.15
N ALA A 315 15.02 6.13 4.41
CA ALA A 315 13.91 6.99 4.81
C ALA A 315 12.63 6.20 5.14
N ALA A 316 12.34 5.13 4.39
CA ALA A 316 11.16 4.31 4.63
C ALA A 316 11.27 3.49 5.94
N GLU A 317 12.42 2.87 6.23
CA GLU A 317 12.64 2.15 7.49
C GLU A 317 12.59 3.10 8.70
N GLN A 318 13.16 4.30 8.58
CA GLN A 318 13.07 5.34 9.62
C GLN A 318 11.62 5.72 9.90
N LEU A 319 10.84 5.99 8.85
CA LEU A 319 9.41 6.26 8.95
C LEU A 319 8.67 5.10 9.64
N PHE A 320 8.93 3.86 9.23
CA PHE A 320 8.25 2.68 9.78
C PHE A 320 8.65 2.39 11.22
N SER A 321 9.88 2.71 11.62
CA SER A 321 10.29 2.65 13.02
C SER A 321 9.48 3.64 13.87
N TRP A 322 9.33 4.88 13.39
CA TRP A 322 8.53 5.91 14.06
C TRP A 322 7.06 5.51 14.17
N LEU A 323 6.45 5.02 13.09
CA LEU A 323 5.06 4.53 13.11
C LEU A 323 4.87 3.38 14.11
N LYS A 324 5.85 2.48 14.23
CA LYS A 324 5.83 1.37 15.20
C LYS A 324 5.93 1.87 16.66
N GLU A 325 6.60 2.99 16.91
CA GLU A 325 6.68 3.59 18.23
C GLU A 325 5.37 4.26 18.62
N LEU A 326 4.73 4.97 17.67
CA LEU A 326 3.40 5.53 17.89
C LEU A 326 2.37 4.47 18.23
N ASP A 327 2.36 3.34 17.52
CA ASP A 327 1.44 2.21 17.78
C ASP A 327 1.65 1.64 19.20
N ARG A 328 2.90 1.55 19.66
CA ARG A 328 3.23 1.06 21.01
C ARG A 328 2.78 2.01 22.13
N ASN A 329 2.79 3.32 21.88
CA ASN A 329 2.42 4.32 22.89
C ASN A 329 0.90 4.54 23.00
N GLN A 330 0.09 3.94 22.11
CA GLN A 330 -1.38 4.03 22.14
C GLN A 330 -2.07 2.86 22.86
N HIS A 331 -1.29 1.90 23.38
CA HIS A 331 -1.75 0.68 24.05
C HIS A 331 -1.27 0.60 25.49
#